data_AF-A0A3N5P8B8-F1
#
_entry.id   AF-A0A3N5P8B8-F1
#
_cell.length_a   1.000
_cell.length_b   1.000
_cell.length_c   1.000
_cell.angle_alpha   90.00
_cell.angle_beta   90.00
_cell.angle_gamma   90.00
#
_symmetry.space_group_name_H-M   'P 1'
#
loop_
_entity.id
_entity.type
_entity.pdbx_description
1 polymer ?
#
loop_
_entity_poly.entity_id
_entity_poly.type
_entity_poly.pdbx_seq_one_letter_code
_entity_poly.pdbx_strand_id
1 'polypeptide(L)'
;MPTPPWDQKSEQALLAAFLLGANIYKQLDLSVDDFYDSNHQQVYQIIGEICEEGMEVDYVSINAKIKAKGLMDKIDISYLTS
;
A
#
# COMPACT_ATOMS: atom_id res chain seq x y z
N MET A 1 10.84 21.78 18.25
CA MET A 1 11.53 20.71 17.51
C MET A 1 10.76 20.52 16.21
N PRO A 2 11.37 20.55 15.02
CA PRO A 2 10.63 20.23 13.80
C PRO A 2 10.17 18.78 13.92
N THR A 3 8.86 18.58 13.85
CA THR A 3 8.29 17.25 13.63
C THR A 3 8.92 16.70 12.35
N PRO A 4 9.35 15.43 12.32
CA PRO A 4 9.84 14.86 11.06
C PRO A 4 8.72 15.05 10.02
N PRO A 5 9.04 15.37 8.75
CA PRO A 5 8.05 15.72 7.74
C PRO A 5 7.35 14.46 7.19
N TRP A 6 6.83 13.60 8.08
CA TRP A 6 5.97 12.49 7.71
C TRP A 6 4.53 13.01 7.66
N ASP A 7 3.88 12.81 6.52
CA ASP A 7 2.50 13.22 6.29
C ASP A 7 1.69 11.97 5.91
N GLN A 8 0.91 11.45 6.85
CA GLN A 8 0.10 10.24 6.66
C GLN A 8 -0.87 10.37 5.48
N LYS A 9 -1.35 11.58 5.18
CA LYS A 9 -2.24 11.82 4.04
C LYS A 9 -1.50 11.67 2.70
N SER A 10 -0.24 12.06 2.65
CA SER A 10 0.61 11.90 1.48
C SER A 10 0.92 10.42 1.23
N GLU A 11 1.21 9.64 2.28
CA GLU A 11 1.38 8.19 2.17
C GLU A 11 0.09 7.49 1.70
N GLN A 12 -1.06 7.86 2.27
CA GLN A 12 -2.37 7.37 1.85
C GLN A 12 -2.66 7.69 0.37
N ALA A 13 -2.39 8.94 -0.06
CA ALA A 13 -2.59 9.35 -1.44
C ALA A 13 -1.68 8.58 -2.41
N LEU A 14 -0.46 8.27 -1.98
CA LEU A 14 0.50 7.48 -2.76
C LEU A 14 0.03 6.01 -2.89
N LEU A 15 -0.45 5.40 -1.80
CA LEU A 15 -1.05 4.07 -1.84
C LEU A 15 -2.31 4.03 -2.70
N ALA A 16 -3.17 5.05 -2.61
CA ALA A 16 -4.35 5.16 -3.46
C ALA A 16 -3.98 5.36 -4.94
N ALA A 17 -2.88 6.07 -5.24
CA ALA A 17 -2.38 6.20 -6.60
C ALA A 17 -1.92 4.85 -7.18
N PHE A 18 -1.34 3.96 -6.37
CA PHE A 18 -1.00 2.60 -6.83
C PHE A 18 -2.23 1.77 -7.23
N LEU A 19 -3.39 1.99 -6.59
CA LEU A 19 -4.66 1.37 -6.97
C LEU A 19 -5.15 1.81 -8.36
N LEU A 20 -4.73 2.99 -8.83
CA LEU A 20 -5.15 3.56 -10.11
C LEU A 20 -4.28 3.07 -11.27
N GLY A 21 -3.15 2.42 -11.01
CA GLY A 21 -2.28 1.91 -12.07
C GLY A 21 -1.06 1.14 -11.58
N ALA A 22 -1.00 -0.15 -11.95
CA ALA A 22 0.08 -1.08 -11.61
C ALA A 22 1.48 -0.65 -12.08
N ASN A 23 1.59 0.28 -13.04
CA ASN A 23 2.88 0.70 -13.59
C ASN A 23 3.62 1.74 -12.73
N ILE A 24 2.92 2.40 -11.80
CA ILE A 24 3.51 3.44 -10.95
C ILE A 24 4.42 2.78 -9.89
N TYR A 25 4.04 1.60 -9.39
CA TYR A 25 4.81 0.84 -8.41
C TYR A 25 6.23 0.52 -8.90
N LYS A 26 6.38 0.09 -10.16
CA LYS A 26 7.68 -0.24 -10.76
C LYS A 26 8.52 0.98 -11.15
N GLN A 27 7.92 2.18 -11.16
CA GLN A 27 8.60 3.43 -11.54
C GLN A 27 9.16 4.18 -10.33
N LEU A 28 8.72 3.85 -9.13
CA LEU A 28 9.16 4.45 -7.88
C LEU A 28 10.21 3.55 -7.22
N ASP A 29 11.39 4.11 -6.94
CA ASP A 29 12.42 3.47 -6.13
C ASP A 29 12.12 3.70 -4.64
N LEU A 30 10.96 3.17 -4.21
CA LEU A 30 10.49 3.22 -2.82
C LEU A 30 10.67 1.86 -2.17
N SER A 31 11.13 1.86 -0.92
CA SER A 31 11.21 0.69 -0.06
C SER A 31 10.10 0.71 0.98
N VAL A 32 9.81 -0.46 1.55
CA VAL A 32 8.82 -0.58 2.63
C VAL A 32 9.16 0.34 3.80
N ASP A 33 10.45 0.47 4.13
CA ASP A 33 10.96 1.35 5.19
C ASP A 33 10.76 2.86 4.94
N ASP A 34 10.39 3.29 3.73
CA ASP A 34 10.08 4.70 3.46
C ASP A 34 8.72 5.14 4.01
N PHE A 35 7.85 4.18 4.36
CA PHE A 35 6.56 4.46 5.00
C PHE A 35 6.73 4.50 6.52
N TYR A 36 6.22 5.55 7.16
CA TYR A 36 6.28 5.67 8.62
C TYR A 36 5.25 4.78 9.32
N ASP A 37 4.10 4.56 8.67
CA ASP A 37 3.00 3.78 9.23
C ASP A 37 3.13 2.28 8.91
N SER A 38 3.12 1.43 9.94
CA SER A 38 3.27 -0.02 9.78
C SER A 38 2.14 -0.68 8.97
N ASN A 39 0.95 -0.09 8.96
CA ASN A 39 -0.14 -0.54 8.09
C ASN A 39 0.19 -0.23 6.63
N HIS A 40 0.68 0.99 6.34
CA HIS A 40 1.10 1.40 4.99
C HIS A 40 2.25 0.55 4.45
N GLN A 41 3.22 0.23 5.31
CA GLN A 41 4.29 -0.72 5.03
C GLN A 41 3.74 -2.07 4.53
N GLN A 42 2.80 -2.65 5.28
CA GLN A 42 2.20 -3.94 4.93
C GLN A 42 1.36 -3.87 3.65
N VAL A 43 0.63 -2.78 3.44
CA VAL A 43 -0.13 -2.55 2.20
C VAL A 43 0.82 -2.46 1.00
N TYR A 44 1.92 -1.70 1.12
CA TYR A 44 2.93 -1.58 0.07
C TYR A 44 3.58 -2.93 -0.27
N GLN A 45 3.87 -3.74 0.74
CA GLN A 45 4.39 -5.10 0.54
C GLN A 45 3.40 -5.98 -0.24
N ILE A 46 2.11 -5.93 0.11
CA ILE A 46 1.06 -6.69 -0.59
C ILE A 46 0.91 -6.23 -2.04
N ILE A 47 0.98 -4.91 -2.29
CA ILE A 47 0.97 -4.33 -3.63
C ILE A 47 2.13 -4.88 -4.47
N GLY A 48 3.33 -4.96 -3.88
CA GLY A 48 4.51 -5.55 -4.53
C GLY A 48 4.30 -6.99 -4.94
N GLU A 49 3.79 -7.83 -4.03
CA GLU A 49 3.53 -9.26 -4.32
C GLU A 49 2.51 -9.43 -5.45
N ILE A 50 1.42 -8.65 -5.46
CA ILE A 50 0.42 -8.68 -6.54
C ILE A 50 1.07 -8.26 -7.87
N CYS A 51 1.93 -7.24 -7.86
CA CYS A 51 2.68 -6.78 -9.03
C CYS A 51 3.70 -7.82 -9.54
N GLU A 52 4.36 -8.57 -8.65
CA GLU A 52 5.27 -9.66 -9.00
C GLU A 52 4.53 -10.85 -9.62
N GLU A 53 3.31 -11.12 -9.16
CA GLU A 53 2.40 -12.11 -9.76
C GLU A 53 1.83 -11.67 -11.12
N GLY A 54 2.14 -10.46 -11.57
CA GLY A 54 1.65 -9.91 -12.84
C GLY A 54 0.16 -9.58 -12.83
N MET A 55 -0.44 -9.46 -11.65
CA MET A 55 -1.84 -9.08 -11.48
C MET A 55 -1.97 -7.56 -11.37
N GLU A 56 -3.13 -7.04 -11.76
CA GLU A 56 -3.45 -5.63 -11.56
C GLU A 56 -3.71 -5.36 -10.07
N VAL A 57 -3.15 -4.26 -9.58
CA VAL A 57 -3.32 -3.83 -8.19
C VAL A 57 -4.58 -2.98 -8.10
N ASP A 58 -5.63 -3.54 -7.49
CA ASP A 58 -6.84 -2.83 -7.14
C ASP A 58 -7.27 -3.15 -5.70
N TYR A 59 -8.29 -2.43 -5.21
CA TYR A 59 -8.77 -2.60 -3.83
C TYR A 59 -9.22 -4.04 -3.55
N VAL A 60 -9.85 -4.68 -4.54
CA VAL A 60 -10.36 -6.06 -4.41
C VAL A 60 -9.22 -7.07 -4.32
N SER A 61 -8.18 -6.92 -5.13
CA SER A 61 -7.02 -7.80 -5.17
C SER A 61 -6.19 -7.68 -3.89
N ILE A 62 -5.98 -6.45 -3.40
CA ILE A 62 -5.33 -6.23 -2.10
C ILE A 62 -6.15 -6.88 -0.99
N ASN A 63 -7.47 -6.64 -0.95
CA ASN A 63 -8.33 -7.23 0.09
C ASN A 63 -8.34 -8.77 0.01
N ALA A 64 -8.37 -9.34 -1.19
CA ALA A 64 -8.29 -10.78 -1.40
C ALA A 64 -6.96 -11.36 -0.92
N LYS A 65 -5.84 -10.65 -1.16
CA LYS A 65 -4.51 -11.05 -0.69
C LYS A 65 -4.38 -10.95 0.83
N ILE A 66 -4.87 -9.88 1.44
CA ILE A 66 -4.94 -9.71 2.91
C ILE A 66 -5.76 -10.86 3.51
N LYS A 67 -6.92 -11.18 2.92
CA LYS A 67 -7.76 -12.31 3.33
C LYS A 67 -7.04 -13.64 3.25
N ALA A 68 -6.39 -13.91 2.12
CA ALA A 68 -5.65 -15.15 1.89
C ALA A 68 -4.50 -15.33 2.88
N LYS A 69 -3.88 -14.23 3.33
CA LYS A 69 -2.82 -14.23 4.34
C LYS A 69 -3.33 -14.24 5.79
N GLY A 70 -4.64 -14.10 6.01
CA GLY A 70 -5.20 -14.00 7.37
C GLY A 70 -4.79 -12.72 8.10
N LEU A 71 -4.51 -11.63 7.37
CA LEU A 71 -4.04 -10.36 7.93
C LEU A 71 -5.15 -9.32 8.10
N MET A 72 -6.42 -9.71 7.97
CA MET A 72 -7.58 -8.80 8.04
C MET A 72 -7.71 -8.06 9.38
N ASP A 73 -7.26 -8.66 10.48
CA ASP A 73 -7.25 -8.01 11.80
C ASP A 73 -6.03 -7.09 12.02
N LYS A 74 -5.07 -7.09 11.10
CA LYS A 74 -3.80 -6.34 11.20
C LYS A 74 -3.68 -5.22 10.19
N ILE A 75 -4.27 -5.39 9.01
CA ILE A 75 -4.19 -4.46 7.89
C ILE A 75 -5.58 -3.92 7.62
N ASP A 76 -5.77 -2.63 7.90
CA ASP A 76 -6.96 -1.92 7.46
C ASP A 76 -6.63 -1.23 6.13
N ILE A 77 -7.52 -1.32 5.14
CA ILE A 77 -7.40 -0.60 3.86
C ILE A 77 -8.63 0.25 3.56
N SER A 78 -9.58 0.33 4.50
CA SER A 78 -10.87 0.99 4.30
C SER A 78 -10.70 2.48 3.95
N TYR A 79 -9.65 3.09 4.51
CA TYR A 79 -9.27 4.47 4.27
C TYR A 79 -8.86 4.75 2.81
N LEU A 80 -8.46 3.75 2.01
CA LEU A 80 -8.07 3.95 0.60
C LEU A 80 -9.26 4.24 -0.32
N THR A 81 -10.49 4.05 0.17
CA THR A 81 -11.73 4.30 -0.58
C THR A 81 -12.52 5.51 -0.09
N SER A 82 -12.07 6.14 1.00
CA SER A 82 -12.73 7.29 1.65
C SER A 82 -12.31 8.64 1.07
#